data_AF-A0A2U1SU40-F1
#
_entry.id   AF-A0A2U1SU40-F1
#
_cell.length_a   1.000
_cell.length_b   1.000
_cell.length_c   1.000
_cell.angle_alpha   90.00
_cell.angle_beta   90.00
_cell.angle_gamma   90.00
#
_symmetry.space_group_name_H-M   'P 1'
#
loop_
_entity.id
_entity.type
_entity.pdbx_description
1 polymer ?
#
loop_
_entity_poly.entity_id
_entity_poly.type
_entity_poly.pdbx_seq_one_letter_code
_entity_poly.pdbx_strand_id
1 'polypeptide(L)'
;MRRWSDDGYVRASEPERSWSTSRLGPRAFRLAVPLALCCVFAPPARAQDFLQSLFGWGQQHSAPRVIEQAPPQSKPKKKSAAKTPQTGKQLPAQPAAPPSAAEGPPPPYEPQLLRLSEILGALSYLRDLCGPEDGEDWRVKMSALLEAEAKTGQRRSKLTGAFNRGFRGYETTYRSCTPNARSAISRYLDEGGRIAHDIAYRYGNS
;
A
#
# COMPACT_ATOMS: atom_id res chain seq x y z
N MET A 1 -9.69 -6.69 3.02
CA MET A 1 -8.65 -5.73 2.59
C MET A 1 -7.45 -6.51 2.05
N ARG A 2 -6.90 -6.13 0.89
CA ARG A 2 -5.85 -6.90 0.19
C ARG A 2 -4.47 -6.55 0.78
N ARG A 3 -3.67 -7.56 1.13
CA ARG A 3 -2.29 -7.40 1.63
C ARG A 3 -1.27 -7.62 0.51
N TRP A 4 -0.12 -6.96 0.61
CA TRP A 4 1.02 -7.15 -0.27
C TRP A 4 1.78 -8.46 0.01
N SER A 5 2.02 -9.27 -1.03
CA SER A 5 2.87 -10.48 -0.98
C SER A 5 4.35 -10.09 -0.99
N ASP A 6 5.22 -10.96 -0.48
CA ASP A 6 6.68 -10.73 -0.41
C ASP A 6 7.33 -10.53 -1.80
N ASP A 7 6.69 -11.03 -2.86
CA ASP A 7 7.07 -10.85 -4.28
C ASP A 7 6.76 -9.44 -4.81
N GLY A 8 6.11 -8.64 -3.99
CA GLY A 8 5.79 -7.28 -4.28
C GLY A 8 4.64 -7.09 -5.27
N TYR A 9 3.59 -7.88 -5.10
CA TYR A 9 2.32 -7.72 -5.79
C TYR A 9 1.17 -7.77 -4.78
N VAL A 10 0.10 -7.01 -5.03
CA VAL A 10 -1.14 -7.11 -4.25
C VAL A 10 -1.72 -8.49 -4.49
N ARG A 11 -1.70 -9.38 -3.48
CA ARG A 11 -2.38 -10.67 -3.61
C ARG A 11 -3.88 -10.36 -3.63
N ALA A 12 -4.48 -10.40 -4.81
CA ALA A 12 -5.94 -10.50 -4.91
C ALA A 12 -6.33 -11.75 -4.11
N SER A 13 -7.32 -11.64 -3.24
CA SER A 13 -8.00 -12.81 -2.68
C SER A 13 -8.51 -13.60 -3.88
N GLU A 14 -7.83 -14.68 -4.25
CA GLU A 14 -8.31 -15.61 -5.28
C GLU A 14 -9.71 -16.04 -4.85
N PRO A 15 -10.78 -15.76 -5.62
CA PRO A 15 -12.00 -16.53 -5.45
C PRO A 15 -11.63 -17.96 -5.78
N GLU A 16 -11.89 -18.88 -4.84
CA GLU A 16 -11.76 -20.32 -4.99
C GLU A 16 -11.93 -20.75 -6.45
N ARG A 17 -10.86 -21.28 -7.02
CA ARG A 17 -10.74 -21.64 -8.42
C ARG A 17 -11.66 -22.84 -8.70
N SER A 18 -12.96 -22.59 -8.89
CA SER A 18 -13.93 -23.61 -9.31
C SER A 18 -13.82 -23.82 -10.82
N TRP A 19 -12.88 -24.65 -11.26
CA TRP A 19 -12.91 -25.22 -12.61
C TRP A 19 -14.02 -26.28 -12.60
N SER A 20 -15.27 -25.81 -12.68
CA SER A 20 -16.38 -26.67 -13.05
C SER A 20 -16.28 -26.91 -14.55
N THR A 21 -15.76 -28.08 -14.89
CA THR A 21 -15.80 -28.63 -16.24
C THR A 21 -17.25 -28.76 -16.67
N SER A 22 -17.69 -27.94 -17.63
CA SER A 22 -18.91 -28.20 -18.39
C SER A 22 -18.59 -28.11 -19.88
N ARG A 23 -18.23 -29.28 -20.43
CA ARG A 23 -18.41 -29.59 -21.85
C ARG A 23 -19.89 -29.46 -22.17
N LEU A 24 -20.25 -28.73 -23.21
CA LEU A 24 -21.40 -29.03 -24.10
C LEU A 24 -21.41 -28.09 -25.31
N GLY A 25 -20.91 -28.61 -26.44
CA GLY A 25 -21.69 -28.73 -27.68
C GLY A 25 -21.89 -27.51 -28.59
N PRO A 26 -21.85 -27.70 -29.94
CA PRO A 26 -21.77 -26.63 -30.93
C PRO A 26 -23.16 -26.17 -31.41
N ARG A 27 -23.33 -24.87 -31.68
CA ARG A 27 -24.40 -24.39 -32.56
C ARG A 27 -23.89 -23.27 -33.46
N ALA A 28 -23.96 -23.58 -34.75
CA ALA A 28 -23.73 -22.72 -35.89
C ALA A 28 -24.48 -21.39 -35.78
N PHE A 29 -23.81 -20.29 -36.12
CA PHE A 29 -24.48 -19.06 -36.52
C PHE A 29 -23.90 -18.56 -37.85
N ARG A 30 -24.84 -18.11 -38.68
CA ARG A 30 -24.77 -17.91 -40.12
C ARG A 30 -24.03 -16.62 -40.50
N LEU A 31 -23.56 -16.60 -41.76
CA LEU A 31 -22.90 -15.52 -42.51
C LEU A 31 -23.78 -14.26 -42.78
N ALA A 32 -23.07 -13.17 -43.17
CA ALA A 32 -23.45 -11.91 -43.86
C ALA A 32 -23.62 -10.64 -42.95
N VAL A 33 -22.75 -9.61 -42.89
CA VAL A 33 -22.16 -8.62 -43.87
C VAL A 33 -23.15 -7.46 -44.21
N PRO A 34 -22.78 -6.16 -44.40
CA PRO A 34 -21.96 -5.16 -43.68
C PRO A 34 -22.64 -3.74 -43.62
N LEU A 35 -21.85 -2.66 -43.38
CA LEU A 35 -22.00 -1.25 -43.85
C LEU A 35 -22.48 -0.15 -42.86
N ALA A 36 -21.92 1.06 -43.08
CA ALA A 36 -22.20 2.42 -42.58
C ALA A 36 -21.31 2.87 -41.40
N LEU A 37 -20.13 3.48 -41.63
CA LEU A 37 -19.81 4.79 -42.22
C LEU A 37 -20.11 6.00 -41.29
N CYS A 38 -19.02 6.68 -40.91
CA CYS A 38 -18.89 8.06 -40.43
C CYS A 38 -19.50 8.46 -39.08
N CYS A 39 -18.62 8.81 -38.13
CA CYS A 39 -18.65 10.12 -37.46
C CYS A 39 -17.29 10.46 -36.80
N VAL A 40 -16.64 11.47 -37.36
CA VAL A 40 -15.99 12.59 -36.66
C VAL A 40 -14.77 12.30 -35.76
N PHE A 41 -13.61 12.63 -36.32
CA PHE A 41 -12.40 13.06 -35.61
C PHE A 41 -12.71 14.19 -34.61
N ALA A 42 -12.37 13.97 -33.33
CA ALA A 42 -12.19 15.04 -32.34
C ALA A 42 -10.82 14.84 -31.66
N PRO A 43 -9.90 15.83 -31.69
CA PRO A 43 -8.62 15.72 -31.01
C PRO A 43 -8.78 15.84 -29.49
N PRO A 44 -7.95 15.17 -28.67
CA PRO A 44 -7.95 15.36 -27.23
C PRO A 44 -7.32 16.72 -26.88
N ALA A 45 -8.10 17.55 -26.20
CA ALA A 45 -7.63 18.77 -25.55
C ALA A 45 -6.52 18.46 -24.54
N ARG A 46 -5.50 19.34 -24.53
CA ARG A 46 -4.26 19.23 -23.77
C ARG A 46 -4.45 19.64 -22.30
N ALA A 47 -4.13 18.73 -21.39
CA ALA A 47 -3.13 18.87 -20.32
C ALA A 47 -2.97 20.22 -19.57
N GLN A 48 -4.05 20.92 -19.18
CA GLN A 48 -3.96 22.07 -18.25
C GLN A 48 -4.72 21.89 -16.92
N ASP A 49 -5.47 20.80 -16.72
CA ASP A 49 -6.32 20.60 -15.54
C ASP A 49 -5.77 19.63 -14.46
N PHE A 50 -4.63 18.98 -14.70
CA PHE A 50 -4.13 17.95 -13.78
C PHE A 50 -3.49 18.53 -12.50
N LEU A 51 -2.77 19.65 -12.59
CA LEU A 51 -2.05 20.24 -11.45
C LEU A 51 -2.94 21.08 -10.54
N GLN A 52 -4.04 21.64 -11.04
CA GLN A 52 -5.04 22.34 -10.22
C GLN A 52 -5.80 21.35 -9.31
N SER A 53 -6.00 20.11 -9.79
CA SER A 53 -6.68 19.02 -9.06
C SER A 53 -5.78 18.35 -8.01
N LEU A 54 -4.46 18.29 -8.25
CA LEU A 54 -3.51 17.72 -7.29
C LEU A 54 -3.13 18.64 -6.11
N PHE A 55 -3.25 19.96 -6.26
CA PHE A 55 -2.77 20.94 -5.26
C PHE A 55 -3.78 22.05 -4.89
N GLY A 56 -5.06 21.91 -5.24
CA GLY A 56 -6.12 22.88 -4.92
C GLY A 56 -6.51 22.91 -3.43
N TRP A 57 -5.93 23.85 -2.69
CA TRP A 57 -6.39 24.29 -1.37
C TRP A 57 -7.70 25.11 -1.45
N GLY A 58 -8.61 24.89 -0.48
CA GLY A 58 -9.76 25.76 -0.14
C GLY A 58 -11.11 25.06 -0.35
N GLN A 59 -12.06 24.95 0.60
CA GLN A 59 -12.52 25.85 1.68
C GLN A 59 -13.18 25.02 2.80
N GLN A 60 -12.63 25.00 4.01
CA GLN A 60 -13.15 25.66 5.23
C GLN A 60 -14.67 25.68 5.45
N HIS A 61 -15.22 24.75 6.24
CA HIS A 61 -16.43 25.00 7.03
C HIS A 61 -16.32 24.43 8.45
N SER A 62 -16.82 25.23 9.39
CA SER A 62 -16.48 25.35 10.81
C SER A 62 -17.02 24.27 11.76
N ALA A 63 -16.41 24.23 12.95
CA ALA A 63 -16.72 23.38 14.11
C ALA A 63 -18.06 23.70 14.80
N PRO A 64 -18.52 22.78 15.67
CA PRO A 64 -18.73 23.18 17.06
C PRO A 64 -17.93 22.33 18.07
N ARG A 65 -17.61 22.99 19.18
CA ARG A 65 -16.78 22.56 20.31
C ARG A 65 -17.66 21.80 21.32
N VAL A 66 -17.29 20.58 21.71
CA VAL A 66 -17.78 19.96 22.96
C VAL A 66 -16.67 19.15 23.65
N ILE A 67 -16.18 19.76 24.72
CA ILE A 67 -15.79 19.23 26.04
C ILE A 67 -14.84 18.01 26.11
N GLU A 68 -13.62 18.38 26.48
CA GLU A 68 -12.55 17.64 27.15
C GLU A 68 -12.99 16.67 28.24
N GLN A 69 -12.55 15.40 28.16
CA GLN A 69 -12.06 14.62 29.31
C GLN A 69 -11.02 13.57 28.86
N ALA A 70 -9.85 13.58 29.50
CA ALA A 70 -8.84 12.52 29.49
C ALA A 70 -8.38 12.26 30.94
N PRO A 71 -7.59 11.22 31.24
CA PRO A 71 -7.90 9.78 31.25
C PRO A 71 -7.64 9.17 32.66
N PRO A 72 -7.86 7.87 32.90
CA PRO A 72 -7.05 7.17 33.89
C PRO A 72 -6.00 6.26 33.23
N GLN A 73 -4.76 6.51 33.65
CA GLN A 73 -3.55 5.77 33.33
C GLN A 73 -3.60 4.33 33.87
N SER A 74 -3.14 3.35 33.08
CA SER A 74 -2.74 2.04 33.61
C SER A 74 -1.21 1.92 33.54
N LYS A 75 -0.59 1.84 34.72
CA LYS A 75 0.85 1.66 34.94
C LYS A 75 1.29 0.20 34.67
N PRO A 76 2.57 -0.03 34.36
CA PRO A 76 3.08 -1.30 33.84
C PRO A 76 3.34 -2.33 34.95
N LYS A 77 3.16 -3.61 34.66
CA LYS A 77 3.66 -4.71 35.51
C LYS A 77 4.77 -5.47 34.79
N LYS A 78 6.00 -5.30 35.29
CA LYS A 78 7.11 -6.25 35.12
C LYS A 78 6.91 -7.42 36.09
N LYS A 79 7.01 -8.67 35.62
CA LYS A 79 7.58 -9.79 36.40
C LYS A 79 8.29 -10.77 35.45
N SER A 80 9.42 -11.25 35.94
CA SER A 80 10.50 -11.95 35.26
C SER A 80 10.22 -13.40 34.91
N ALA A 81 10.94 -13.85 33.87
CA ALA A 81 11.62 -15.13 33.70
C ALA A 81 10.94 -16.43 34.18
N ALA A 82 10.65 -17.31 33.22
CA ALA A 82 10.77 -18.75 33.39
C ALA A 82 11.32 -19.38 32.11
N LYS A 83 12.22 -20.35 32.30
CA LYS A 83 13.16 -20.94 31.37
C LYS A 83 12.69 -22.35 31.01
N THR A 84 12.49 -22.63 29.71
CA THR A 84 12.72 -23.91 28.96
C THR A 84 11.84 -25.13 29.38
N PRO A 85 11.46 -26.12 28.52
CA PRO A 85 12.14 -26.61 27.31
C PRO A 85 11.34 -26.72 26.00
N GLN A 86 12.13 -26.64 24.93
CA GLN A 86 11.78 -27.00 23.56
C GLN A 86 11.39 -28.49 23.48
N THR A 87 10.29 -28.79 22.82
CA THR A 87 10.03 -30.10 22.20
C THR A 87 9.82 -29.84 20.71
N GLY A 88 10.74 -30.39 19.92
CA GLY A 88 10.79 -30.20 18.48
C GLY A 88 9.57 -30.78 17.77
N LYS A 89 9.04 -30.01 16.83
CA LYS A 89 8.34 -30.56 15.66
C LYS A 89 9.02 -29.96 14.45
N GLN A 90 9.86 -30.78 13.84
CA GLN A 90 10.68 -30.46 12.68
C GLN A 90 9.76 -30.09 11.52
N LEU A 91 9.74 -28.80 11.17
CA LEU A 91 9.08 -28.30 9.97
C LEU A 91 9.99 -28.65 8.78
N PRO A 92 9.46 -29.20 7.67
CA PRO A 92 10.28 -29.62 6.53
C PRO A 92 11.10 -28.47 5.97
N ALA A 93 12.35 -28.79 5.60
CA ALA A 93 13.34 -27.87 5.08
C ALA A 93 12.81 -27.15 3.83
N GLN A 94 12.71 -25.81 3.91
CA GLN A 94 12.56 -24.99 2.72
C GLN A 94 13.81 -25.17 1.84
N PRO A 95 13.66 -25.40 0.52
CA PRO A 95 14.78 -25.37 -0.41
C PRO A 95 15.50 -24.02 -0.27
N ALA A 96 16.82 -24.07 -0.09
CA ALA A 96 17.66 -22.89 0.01
C ALA A 96 17.46 -22.02 -1.23
N ALA A 97 16.99 -20.80 -1.02
CA ALA A 97 16.95 -19.78 -2.06
C ALA A 97 18.37 -19.58 -2.64
N PRO A 98 18.52 -19.36 -3.96
CA PRO A 98 19.82 -19.12 -4.57
C PRO A 98 20.53 -17.94 -3.90
N PRO A 99 21.87 -17.93 -3.87
CA PRO A 99 22.64 -16.85 -3.27
C PRO A 99 22.22 -15.53 -3.90
N SER A 100 21.69 -14.63 -3.07
CA SER A 100 21.37 -13.27 -3.47
C SER A 100 22.60 -12.68 -4.15
N ALA A 101 22.45 -12.24 -5.40
CA ALA A 101 23.45 -11.41 -6.06
C ALA A 101 23.87 -10.32 -5.06
N ALA A 102 25.18 -10.15 -4.87
CA ALA A 102 25.74 -9.21 -3.91
C ALA A 102 25.19 -7.82 -4.25
N GLU A 103 24.22 -7.37 -3.44
CA GLU A 103 23.69 -6.02 -3.55
C GLU A 103 24.84 -5.07 -3.19
N GLY A 104 25.05 -4.05 -4.02
CA GLY A 104 26.00 -3.00 -3.68
C GLY A 104 25.64 -2.34 -2.34
N PRO A 105 26.51 -1.49 -1.79
CA PRO A 105 26.21 -0.76 -0.57
C PRO A 105 24.83 -0.09 -0.68
N PRO A 106 24.00 -0.17 0.38
CA PRO A 106 22.68 0.46 0.35
C PRO A 106 22.85 1.97 0.14
N PRO A 107 21.98 2.60 -0.66
CA PRO A 107 22.08 4.02 -0.92
C PRO A 107 21.83 4.81 0.38
N PRO A 108 22.39 6.03 0.48
CA PRO A 108 22.24 6.87 1.67
C PRO A 108 20.79 7.16 2.07
N TYR A 109 19.86 7.09 1.10
CA TYR A 109 18.44 7.34 1.31
C TYR A 109 17.59 6.07 1.58
N GLU A 110 18.19 4.88 1.64
CA GLU A 110 17.45 3.64 1.94
C GLU A 110 16.60 3.71 3.23
N PRO A 111 17.07 4.30 4.35
CA PRO A 111 16.23 4.47 5.54
C PRO A 111 14.97 5.30 5.30
N GLN A 112 15.06 6.31 4.43
CA GLN A 112 13.94 7.18 4.08
C GLN A 112 12.91 6.43 3.22
N LEU A 113 13.36 5.58 2.29
CA LEU A 113 12.46 4.72 1.51
C LEU A 113 11.73 3.69 2.37
N LEU A 114 12.41 3.11 3.36
CA LEU A 114 11.78 2.19 4.31
C LEU A 114 10.71 2.91 5.13
N ARG A 115 10.99 4.13 5.60
CA ARG A 115 10.01 4.93 6.32
C ARG A 115 8.82 5.33 5.44
N LEU A 116 9.09 5.77 4.21
CA LEU A 116 8.06 6.10 3.23
C LEU A 116 7.16 4.90 2.94
N SER A 117 7.76 3.72 2.74
CA SER A 117 7.03 2.47 2.51
C SER A 117 6.09 2.13 3.67
N GLU A 118 6.55 2.27 4.92
CA GLU A 118 5.72 2.06 6.11
C GLU A 118 4.55 3.06 6.19
N ILE A 119 4.80 4.33 5.86
CA ILE A 119 3.76 5.37 5.79
C ILE A 119 2.71 5.04 4.74
N LEU A 120 3.13 4.61 3.53
CA LEU A 120 2.21 4.20 2.47
C LEU A 120 1.32 3.04 2.94
N GLY A 121 1.87 2.07 3.66
CA GLY A 121 1.10 0.96 4.23
C GLY A 121 0.09 1.39 5.29
N ALA A 122 0.48 2.30 6.18
CA ALA A 122 -0.43 2.88 7.17
C ALA A 122 -1.57 3.67 6.50
N LEU A 123 -1.26 4.49 5.49
CA LEU A 123 -2.24 5.26 4.74
C LEU A 123 -3.19 4.37 3.95
N SER A 124 -2.71 3.29 3.31
CA SER A 124 -3.57 2.33 2.63
C SER A 124 -4.67 1.79 3.54
N TYR A 125 -4.34 1.40 4.79
CA TYR A 125 -5.34 0.91 5.73
C TYR A 125 -6.24 2.03 6.26
N LEU A 126 -5.63 3.11 6.75
CA LEU A 126 -6.37 4.19 7.40
C LEU A 126 -7.33 4.92 6.45
N ARG A 127 -6.98 5.04 5.17
CA ARG A 127 -7.80 5.74 4.17
C ARG A 127 -8.94 4.89 3.62
N ASP A 128 -8.76 3.57 3.57
CA ASP A 128 -9.89 2.63 3.41
C ASP A 128 -10.86 2.73 4.61
N LEU A 129 -10.37 2.97 5.84
CA LEU A 129 -11.22 3.01 7.04
C LEU A 129 -11.92 4.37 7.28
N CYS A 130 -11.25 5.48 6.98
CA CYS A 130 -11.67 6.83 7.38
C CYS A 130 -11.98 7.80 6.22
N GLY A 131 -11.54 7.49 5.00
CA GLY A 131 -11.59 8.38 3.85
C GLY A 131 -12.69 8.01 2.84
N PRO A 132 -12.71 8.66 1.66
CA PRO A 132 -13.55 8.29 0.52
C PRO A 132 -13.10 6.98 -0.17
N GLU A 133 -12.53 6.05 0.59
CA GLU A 133 -11.98 4.76 0.14
C GLU A 133 -10.85 4.85 -0.90
N ASP A 134 -9.99 5.88 -0.79
CA ASP A 134 -8.80 6.05 -1.64
C ASP A 134 -7.59 5.21 -1.19
N GLY A 135 -7.77 4.19 -0.34
CA GLY A 135 -6.66 3.32 0.12
C GLY A 135 -5.99 2.53 -1.01
N GLU A 136 -6.68 2.31 -2.13
CA GLU A 136 -6.08 1.74 -3.36
C GLU A 136 -5.05 2.68 -3.99
N ASP A 137 -5.27 4.00 -3.98
CA ASP A 137 -4.31 4.95 -4.55
C ASP A 137 -2.97 4.91 -3.82
N TRP A 138 -2.99 4.62 -2.51
CA TRP A 138 -1.77 4.45 -1.71
C TRP A 138 -1.04 3.13 -2.04
N ARG A 139 -1.78 2.09 -2.42
CA ARG A 139 -1.20 0.83 -2.92
C ARG A 139 -0.56 1.02 -4.29
N VAL A 140 -1.19 1.80 -5.17
CA VAL A 140 -0.61 2.18 -6.48
C VAL A 140 0.69 2.97 -6.29
N LYS A 141 0.74 3.91 -5.33
CA LYS A 141 1.98 4.63 -4.99
C LYS A 141 3.08 3.69 -4.49
N MET A 142 2.73 2.67 -3.69
CA MET A 142 3.69 1.65 -3.27
C MET A 142 4.22 0.83 -4.45
N SER A 143 3.36 0.42 -5.39
CA SER A 143 3.80 -0.25 -6.61
C SER A 143 4.80 0.61 -7.39
N ALA A 144 4.49 1.89 -7.59
CA ALA A 144 5.38 2.81 -8.28
C ALA A 144 6.74 2.97 -7.57
N LEU A 145 6.75 3.03 -6.23
CA LEU A 145 7.98 3.07 -5.45
C LEU A 145 8.88 1.87 -5.71
N LEU A 146 8.31 0.68 -5.82
CA LEU A 146 9.07 -0.55 -5.99
C LEU A 146 9.57 -0.75 -7.41
N GLU A 147 8.79 -0.33 -8.41
CA GLU A 147 9.28 -0.31 -9.78
C GLU A 147 10.48 0.64 -9.94
N ALA A 148 10.49 1.77 -9.23
CA ALA A 148 11.60 2.70 -9.24
C ALA A 148 12.83 2.19 -8.45
N GLU A 149 12.63 1.67 -7.24
CA GLU A 149 13.71 1.47 -6.26
C GLU A 149 14.06 0.01 -6.00
N ALA A 150 13.18 -0.94 -6.27
CA ALA A 150 13.33 -2.34 -5.85
C ALA A 150 13.77 -3.26 -6.98
N LYS A 151 14.94 -2.96 -7.56
CA LYS A 151 15.52 -3.73 -8.68
C LYS A 151 15.96 -5.15 -8.30
N THR A 152 16.19 -5.42 -7.00
CA THR A 152 16.55 -6.74 -6.47
C THR A 152 15.40 -7.32 -5.64
N GLY A 153 15.29 -8.64 -5.57
CA GLY A 153 14.31 -9.32 -4.72
C GLY A 153 14.47 -8.95 -3.25
N GLN A 154 15.71 -8.90 -2.73
CA GLN A 154 16.00 -8.48 -1.36
C GLN A 154 15.47 -7.08 -1.05
N ARG A 155 15.73 -6.11 -1.92
CA ARG A 155 15.26 -4.73 -1.74
C ARG A 155 13.74 -4.64 -1.82
N ARG A 156 13.13 -5.40 -2.73
CA ARG A 156 11.66 -5.52 -2.83
C ARG A 156 11.06 -6.06 -1.54
N SER A 157 11.64 -7.12 -0.98
CA SER A 157 11.19 -7.71 0.28
C SER A 157 11.37 -6.75 1.46
N LYS A 158 12.46 -5.97 1.53
CA LYS A 158 12.66 -4.96 2.59
C LYS A 158 11.57 -3.88 2.55
N LEU A 159 11.33 -3.29 1.38
CA LEU A 159 10.36 -2.20 1.21
C LEU A 159 8.93 -2.71 1.41
N THR A 160 8.60 -3.88 0.84
CA THR A 160 7.32 -4.55 1.08
C THR A 160 7.10 -4.90 2.56
N GLY A 161 8.15 -5.36 3.24
CA GLY A 161 8.13 -5.64 4.66
C GLY A 161 7.80 -4.38 5.48
N ALA A 162 8.39 -3.24 5.14
CA ALA A 162 8.08 -1.96 5.79
C ALA A 162 6.63 -1.52 5.56
N PHE A 163 6.13 -1.60 4.32
CA PHE A 163 4.72 -1.37 4.01
C PHE A 163 3.79 -2.26 4.85
N ASN A 164 4.07 -3.56 4.88
CA ASN A 164 3.27 -4.52 5.62
C ASN A 164 3.28 -4.27 7.14
N ARG A 165 4.40 -3.76 7.70
CA ARG A 165 4.45 -3.34 9.11
C ARG A 165 3.49 -2.18 9.38
N GLY A 166 3.53 -1.13 8.55
CA GLY A 166 2.64 0.02 8.69
C GLY A 166 1.16 -0.36 8.58
N PHE A 167 0.81 -1.16 7.58
CA PHE A 167 -0.56 -1.66 7.39
C PHE A 167 -1.05 -2.46 8.61
N ARG A 168 -0.27 -3.44 9.07
CA ARG A 168 -0.61 -4.33 10.21
C ARG A 168 -0.74 -3.56 11.52
N GLY A 169 0.10 -2.55 11.74
CA GLY A 169 0.05 -1.74 12.95
C GLY A 169 -1.30 -1.07 13.15
N TYR A 170 -1.91 -0.56 12.07
CA TYR A 170 -3.23 0.07 12.15
C TYR A 170 -4.38 -0.93 12.06
N GLU A 171 -4.23 -2.02 11.30
CA GLU A 171 -5.23 -3.12 11.20
C GLU A 171 -5.53 -3.77 12.56
N THR A 172 -4.51 -3.89 13.41
CA THR A 172 -4.65 -4.47 14.75
C THR A 172 -5.22 -3.47 15.76
N THR A 173 -5.05 -2.17 15.53
CA THR A 173 -5.40 -1.11 16.50
C THR A 173 -6.78 -0.52 16.27
N TYR A 174 -7.19 -0.33 15.00
CA TYR A 174 -8.46 0.31 14.66
C TYR A 174 -9.37 -0.66 13.92
N ARG A 175 -10.67 -0.58 14.18
CA ARG A 175 -11.73 -1.33 13.47
C ARG A 175 -12.86 -0.42 12.94
N SER A 176 -12.85 0.83 13.39
CA SER A 176 -13.74 1.90 12.96
C SER A 176 -12.92 3.19 12.90
N CYS A 177 -13.38 4.15 12.10
CA CYS A 177 -12.70 5.43 12.04
C CYS A 177 -12.85 6.20 13.37
N THR A 178 -11.74 6.65 13.94
CA THR A 178 -11.69 7.45 15.18
C THR A 178 -10.99 8.80 14.94
N PRO A 179 -11.16 9.81 15.82
CA PRO A 179 -10.42 11.06 15.72
C PRO A 179 -8.90 10.88 15.74
N ASN A 180 -8.41 9.89 16.50
CA ASN A 180 -6.98 9.54 16.55
C ASN A 180 -6.50 8.96 15.21
N ALA A 181 -7.31 8.09 14.58
CA ALA A 181 -7.01 7.56 13.25
C ALA A 181 -6.93 8.67 12.20
N ARG A 182 -7.88 9.63 12.22
CA ARG A 182 -7.84 10.80 11.32
C ARG A 182 -6.60 11.67 11.55
N SER A 183 -6.23 11.89 12.81
CA SER A 183 -5.02 12.63 13.16
C SER A 183 -3.75 11.93 12.68
N ALA A 184 -3.71 10.59 12.73
CA ALA A 184 -2.61 9.80 12.18
C ALA A 184 -2.50 9.96 10.65
N ILE A 185 -3.63 9.98 9.93
CA ILE A 185 -3.64 10.25 8.48
C ILE A 185 -2.97 11.58 8.18
N SER A 186 -3.40 12.68 8.81
CA SER A 186 -2.83 14.01 8.56
C SER A 186 -1.33 14.04 8.77
N ARG A 187 -0.85 13.49 9.90
CA ARG A 187 0.59 13.44 10.22
C ARG A 187 1.38 12.63 9.19
N TYR A 188 0.83 11.53 8.70
CA TYR A 188 1.48 10.69 7.70
C TYR A 188 1.50 11.30 6.30
N LEU A 189 0.48 12.08 5.93
CA LEU A 189 0.51 12.86 4.70
C LEU A 189 1.65 13.88 4.75
N ASP A 190 1.78 14.61 5.86
CA ASP A 190 2.84 15.60 6.07
C ASP A 190 4.24 14.94 6.08
N GLU A 191 4.38 13.82 6.79
CA GLU A 191 5.66 13.11 6.89
C GLU A 191 6.05 12.46 5.55
N GLY A 192 5.13 11.75 4.91
CA GLY A 192 5.38 11.09 3.63
C GLY A 192 5.72 12.11 2.53
N GLY A 193 5.01 13.24 2.49
CA GLY A 193 5.29 14.33 1.55
C GLY A 193 6.69 14.92 1.74
N ARG A 194 7.10 15.19 2.99
CA ARG A 194 8.45 15.67 3.30
C ARG A 194 9.53 14.69 2.90
N ILE A 195 9.37 13.40 3.21
CA ILE A 195 10.34 12.37 2.84
C ILE A 195 10.49 12.27 1.32
N ALA A 196 9.38 12.20 0.59
CA ALA A 196 9.40 12.11 -0.87
C ALA A 196 10.10 13.34 -1.49
N HIS A 197 9.79 14.54 -1.00
CA HIS A 197 10.42 15.77 -1.42
C HIS A 197 11.93 15.77 -1.14
N ASP A 198 12.35 15.41 0.08
CA ASP A 198 13.76 15.40 0.46
C ASP A 198 14.59 14.41 -0.36
N ILE A 199 14.03 13.24 -0.68
CA ILE A 199 14.68 12.27 -1.56
C ILE A 199 14.85 12.86 -2.97
N ALA A 200 13.77 13.40 -3.55
CA ALA A 200 13.80 13.97 -4.89
C ALA A 200 14.75 15.18 -4.99
N TYR A 201 14.73 16.07 -3.99
CA TYR A 201 15.57 17.25 -3.94
C TYR A 201 17.07 16.91 -3.85
N ARG A 202 17.43 15.90 -3.06
CA ARG A 202 18.84 15.54 -2.81
C ARG A 202 19.40 14.53 -3.80
N TYR A 203 18.55 13.66 -4.37
CA TYR A 203 18.99 12.50 -5.14
C TYR A 203 18.30 12.36 -6.51
N GLY A 204 17.39 13.27 -6.89
CA GLY A 204 16.61 13.17 -8.14
C GLY A 204 17.38 13.47 -9.43
N ASN A 205 18.64 13.88 -9.35
CA ASN A 205 19.50 14.17 -10.51
C ASN A 205 20.73 13.23 -10.54
N SER A 206 20.56 11.99 -10.08
CA SER A 206 21.62 10.97 -10.00
C SER A 206 21.52 9.95 -11.12
#